data_AF-A0A820QNS7-F1
#
_entry.id   AF-A0A820QNS7-F1
#
_cell.length_a   1.000
_cell.length_b   1.000
_cell.length_c   1.000
_cell.angle_alpha   90.00
_cell.angle_beta   90.00
_cell.angle_gamma   90.00
#
_symmetry.space_group_name_H-M   'P 1'
#
loop_
_entity.id
_entity.type
_entity.pdbx_description
1 polymer ?
#
loop_
_entity_poly.entity_id
_entity_poly.type
_entity_poly.pdbx_seq_one_letter_code
_entity_poly.pdbx_strand_id
1 'polypeptide(L)'
;MNNDNDTLNNTFQIVLCTDEDRSVIFFLYHDLQWANPYNHSYYYAQAGFHNGNRNVSEQLPNSGTEDVVELSNESNVNTPGLFAFRVDAETIHAGGCHADTSLISFRPRTISQLGSTAVTIYGPCFTNQTKVKCQFGSSSSIADGFIADEFRAVCLTRFASEHGSVSIKLSIDNGRTFVSAGTLTLTPLKFGSDEVIIETESNDNLLHVGQYIKLRWIFSEVIRNSFPNDAKISIELWKVSLSSQSQLQKDNTPIVLVQNMNLTNSIRVQLPATISNIASCFIRAVVQFNTQTYAGLNTGLLIVRNHPTVARDLCRSWGLQ
;
A
#
# COMPACT_ATOMS: atom_id res chain seq x y z
N MET A 1 7.74 49.34 35.52
CA MET A 1 6.85 49.15 34.36
C MET A 1 7.76 48.73 33.23
N ASN A 2 7.83 47.42 32.94
CA ASN A 2 8.61 46.93 31.81
C ASN A 2 7.85 47.27 30.53
N ASN A 3 8.44 48.14 29.72
CA ASN A 3 8.04 48.32 28.32
C ASN A 3 8.74 47.23 27.51
N ASP A 4 8.26 45.99 27.61
CA ASP A 4 8.51 45.01 26.57
C ASP A 4 7.50 45.33 25.46
N ASN A 5 7.97 46.03 24.42
CA ASN A 5 7.28 46.01 23.13
C ASN A 5 7.38 44.57 22.62
N ASP A 6 6.51 43.68 23.11
CA ASP A 6 6.37 42.34 22.58
C ASP A 6 5.94 42.47 21.11
N THR A 7 6.91 42.35 20.22
CA THR A 7 6.66 42.29 18.78
C THR A 7 5.90 41.00 18.52
N LEU A 8 4.59 41.10 18.29
CA LEU A 8 3.77 39.96 17.89
C LEU A 8 4.32 39.38 16.59
N ASN A 9 4.60 38.08 16.57
CA ASN A 9 5.17 37.37 15.44
C ASN A 9 4.31 36.16 15.07
N ASN A 10 4.17 35.93 13.77
CA ASN A 10 3.53 34.74 13.23
C ASN A 10 4.62 33.79 12.72
N THR A 11 4.63 32.56 13.22
CA THR A 11 5.57 31.49 12.88
C THR A 11 4.84 30.39 12.13
N PHE A 12 5.20 30.22 10.85
CA PHE A 12 4.63 29.18 9.99
C PHE A 12 5.64 28.71 8.95
N GLN A 13 5.39 27.53 8.37
CA GLN A 13 6.15 26.98 7.27
C GLN A 13 5.20 26.43 6.20
N ILE A 14 5.59 26.56 4.94
CA ILE A 14 4.90 25.94 3.81
C ILE A 14 5.89 25.01 3.12
N VAL A 15 5.48 23.76 2.89
CA VAL A 15 6.33 22.75 2.26
C VAL A 15 5.59 22.16 1.07
N LEU A 16 6.20 22.22 -0.12
CA LEU A 16 5.74 21.47 -1.29
C LEU A 16 6.63 20.26 -1.49
N CYS A 17 6.04 19.06 -1.39
CA CYS A 17 6.70 17.78 -1.60
C CYS A 17 6.17 17.13 -2.87
N THR A 18 7.02 16.40 -3.58
CA THR A 18 6.61 15.55 -4.69
C THR A 18 7.36 14.24 -4.70
N ASP A 19 6.69 13.17 -5.15
CA ASP A 19 7.27 11.84 -5.41
C ASP A 19 7.28 11.50 -6.91
N GLU A 20 7.31 12.52 -7.78
CA GLU A 20 7.18 12.45 -9.26
C GLU A 20 5.78 12.08 -9.78
N ASP A 21 4.93 11.37 -9.02
CA ASP A 21 3.53 11.07 -9.39
C ASP A 21 2.53 11.99 -8.66
N ARG A 22 2.85 12.42 -7.43
CA ARG A 22 2.02 13.31 -6.63
C ARG A 22 2.78 14.51 -6.15
N SER A 23 2.03 15.56 -5.90
CA SER A 23 2.49 16.80 -5.30
C SER A 23 1.57 17.12 -4.15
N VAL A 24 2.14 17.31 -2.96
CA VAL A 24 1.41 17.63 -1.74
C VAL A 24 1.99 18.89 -1.15
N ILE A 25 1.13 19.83 -0.80
CA ILE A 25 1.49 21.02 -0.06
C ILE A 25 1.08 20.84 1.41
N PHE A 26 1.98 21.21 2.31
CA PHE A 26 1.75 21.25 3.75
C PHE A 26 1.85 22.69 4.23
N PHE A 27 0.87 23.14 5.00
CA PHE A 27 0.92 24.37 5.79
C PHE A 27 1.09 23.97 7.25
N LEU A 28 2.13 24.50 7.89
CA LEU A 28 2.53 24.20 9.27
C LEU A 28 2.48 25.51 10.05
N TYR A 29 1.40 25.75 10.78
CA TYR A 29 1.22 26.90 11.66
C TYR A 29 1.65 26.50 13.07
N HIS A 30 2.69 27.14 13.60
CA HIS A 30 3.18 26.85 14.95
C HIS A 30 2.61 27.82 15.98
N ASP A 31 2.72 29.12 15.70
CA ASP A 31 2.26 30.18 16.59
C ASP A 31 1.83 31.39 15.76
N LEU A 32 0.58 31.82 15.90
CA LEU A 32 0.03 32.97 15.21
C LEU A 32 -0.46 33.98 16.25
N GLN A 33 0.33 35.03 16.47
CA GLN A 33 0.11 36.01 17.53
C GLN A 33 -0.69 37.24 17.06
N TRP A 34 -0.90 37.40 15.75
CA TRP A 34 -1.71 38.49 15.21
C TRP A 34 -2.50 38.07 13.96
N ALA A 35 -3.74 38.55 13.87
CA ALA A 35 -4.55 38.50 12.65
C ALA A 35 -4.52 39.83 11.88
N ASN A 36 -4.21 40.94 12.56
CA ASN A 36 -4.30 42.28 12.01
C ASN A 36 -3.15 43.15 12.58
N PRO A 37 -2.05 43.31 11.84
CA PRO A 37 -0.83 43.92 12.38
C PRO A 37 -0.96 45.45 12.55
N TYR A 38 -1.98 46.08 11.93
CA TYR A 38 -2.18 47.53 11.95
C TYR A 38 -3.53 47.96 12.57
N ASN A 39 -4.28 47.01 13.14
CA ASN A 39 -5.61 47.22 13.70
C ASN A 39 -6.56 47.96 12.74
N HIS A 40 -6.45 47.71 11.43
CA HIS A 40 -7.35 48.27 10.43
C HIS A 40 -8.66 47.47 10.40
N SER A 41 -9.81 48.11 10.48
CA SER A 41 -11.12 47.44 10.65
C SER A 41 -11.53 46.46 9.54
N TYR A 42 -10.78 46.34 8.43
CA TYR A 42 -11.17 45.55 7.26
C TYR A 42 -10.05 44.70 6.63
N TYR A 43 -8.86 44.64 7.24
CA TYR A 43 -7.70 43.93 6.66
C TYR A 43 -7.10 42.94 7.64
N TYR A 44 -7.65 41.73 7.65
CA TYR A 44 -7.07 40.60 8.38
C TYR A 44 -6.13 39.80 7.47
N ALA A 45 -5.20 39.07 8.09
CA ALA A 45 -4.33 38.13 7.42
C ALA A 45 -5.16 37.08 6.69
N GLN A 46 -4.71 36.72 5.49
CA GLN A 46 -5.33 35.70 4.66
C GLN A 46 -4.36 34.55 4.47
N ALA A 47 -4.91 33.34 4.55
CA ALA A 47 -4.22 32.09 4.34
C ALA A 47 -4.94 31.26 3.28
N GLY A 48 -4.17 30.65 2.38
CA GLY A 48 -4.69 29.90 1.25
C GLY A 48 -3.68 29.82 0.11
N PHE A 49 -4.06 29.17 -0.98
CA PHE A 49 -3.24 29.05 -2.18
C PHE A 49 -4.09 28.99 -3.45
N HIS A 50 -3.45 29.28 -4.59
CA HIS A 50 -4.08 29.32 -5.90
C HIS A 50 -3.30 28.45 -6.89
N ASN A 51 -4.01 27.75 -7.78
CA ASN A 51 -3.42 27.01 -8.91
C ASN A 51 -2.81 27.88 -10.05
N GLY A 52 -2.47 29.15 -9.80
CA GLY A 52 -1.87 30.07 -10.77
C GLY A 52 -2.78 30.60 -11.89
N ASN A 53 -3.84 29.87 -12.25
CA ASN A 53 -4.77 30.21 -13.36
C ASN A 53 -6.01 31.00 -12.92
N ARG A 54 -6.02 31.56 -11.69
CA ARG A 54 -7.12 32.34 -11.09
C ARG A 54 -8.49 31.67 -10.95
N ASN A 55 -8.62 30.40 -11.36
CA ASN A 55 -9.91 29.68 -11.36
C ASN A 55 -10.09 28.70 -10.19
N VAL A 56 -9.02 28.16 -9.59
CA VAL A 56 -9.12 27.28 -8.42
C VAL A 56 -8.26 27.82 -7.28
N SER A 57 -8.92 28.29 -6.22
CA SER A 57 -8.32 28.77 -4.98
C SER A 57 -8.81 27.92 -3.82
N GLU A 58 -7.90 27.59 -2.91
CA GLU A 58 -8.22 27.00 -1.62
C GLU A 58 -7.94 28.04 -0.54
N GLN A 59 -8.98 28.39 0.22
CA GLN A 59 -8.88 29.31 1.35
C GLN A 59 -8.88 28.48 2.63
N LEU A 60 -7.92 28.72 3.52
CA LEU A 60 -7.89 28.02 4.81
C LEU A 60 -9.00 28.55 5.74
N PRO A 61 -9.41 27.76 6.76
CA PRO A 61 -10.40 28.21 7.74
C PRO A 61 -10.06 29.58 8.33
N ASN A 62 -11.09 30.40 8.57
CA ASN A 62 -10.97 31.73 9.20
C ASN A 62 -10.05 32.73 8.47
N SER A 63 -9.58 32.40 7.27
CA SER A 63 -8.75 33.29 6.45
C SER A 63 -9.49 34.59 6.15
N GLY A 64 -8.87 35.72 6.45
CA GLY A 64 -9.49 37.04 6.30
C GLY A 64 -10.41 37.45 7.45
N THR A 65 -10.41 36.72 8.57
CA THR A 65 -11.08 37.11 9.83
C THR A 65 -10.07 37.25 10.98
N GLU A 66 -10.52 37.73 12.13
CA GLU A 66 -9.70 37.78 13.35
C GLU A 66 -9.27 36.40 13.85
N ASP A 67 -10.07 35.37 13.54
CA ASP A 67 -9.85 33.99 13.96
C ASP A 67 -8.82 33.25 13.10
N VAL A 68 -8.17 33.91 12.13
CA VAL A 68 -7.08 33.30 11.32
C VAL A 68 -5.91 32.81 12.18
N VAL A 69 -5.77 33.32 13.41
CA VAL A 69 -4.79 32.86 14.40
C VAL A 69 -5.08 31.43 14.90
N GLU A 70 -6.34 30.99 14.84
CA GLU A 70 -6.77 29.64 15.23
C GLU A 70 -6.27 28.56 14.26
N LEU A 71 -5.69 28.93 13.11
CA LEU A 71 -5.01 27.97 12.23
C LEU A 71 -3.87 27.20 12.94
N SER A 72 -3.32 27.73 14.03
CA SER A 72 -2.36 27.01 14.89
C SER A 72 -2.99 25.86 15.70
N ASN A 73 -4.31 25.90 15.92
CA ASN A 73 -5.10 24.92 16.69
C ASN A 73 -5.97 24.03 15.81
N GLU A 74 -6.30 24.47 14.59
CA GLU A 74 -7.12 23.76 13.62
C GLU A 74 -6.29 22.87 12.66
N SER A 75 -6.96 21.96 11.95
CA SER A 75 -6.32 21.09 10.94
C SER A 75 -7.34 20.28 10.12
N ASN A 76 -6.98 19.91 8.88
CA ASN A 76 -7.72 18.92 8.07
C ASN A 76 -7.16 17.49 8.13
N VAL A 77 -6.04 17.27 8.81
CA VAL A 77 -5.36 15.95 8.94
C VAL A 77 -5.20 15.50 10.39
N ASN A 78 -6.09 15.98 11.27
CA ASN A 78 -6.13 15.68 12.70
C ASN A 78 -4.78 15.91 13.44
N THR A 79 -3.99 16.90 13.02
CA THR A 79 -2.76 17.34 13.68
C THR A 79 -2.80 18.86 13.79
N PRO A 80 -3.01 19.45 14.98
CA PRO A 80 -3.13 20.91 15.15
C PRO A 80 -2.01 21.67 14.45
N GLY A 81 -2.38 22.73 13.72
CA GLY A 81 -1.43 23.55 12.96
C GLY A 81 -1.06 22.97 11.59
N LEU A 82 -1.43 21.73 11.28
CA LEU A 82 -1.07 21.08 10.02
C LEU A 82 -2.27 21.02 9.06
N PHE A 83 -2.10 21.61 7.89
CA PHE A 83 -3.00 21.43 6.76
C PHE A 83 -2.26 20.79 5.61
N ALA A 84 -2.81 19.73 5.03
CA ALA A 84 -2.23 19.05 3.88
C ALA A 84 -3.20 19.07 2.71
N PHE A 85 -2.70 19.25 1.48
CA PHE A 85 -3.51 19.20 0.27
C PHE A 85 -2.73 18.52 -0.85
N ARG A 86 -3.39 17.62 -1.59
CA ARG A 86 -2.86 17.06 -2.82
C ARG A 86 -3.17 18.01 -3.98
N VAL A 87 -2.14 18.36 -4.74
CA VAL A 87 -2.14 19.43 -5.75
C VAL A 87 -1.60 18.99 -7.12
N ASP A 88 -1.42 17.69 -7.34
CA ASP A 88 -1.04 17.12 -8.66
C ASP A 88 -2.20 16.87 -9.63
N ALA A 89 -3.45 17.15 -9.22
CA ALA A 89 -4.64 16.99 -10.05
C ALA A 89 -5.20 18.34 -10.52
N GLU A 90 -6.14 18.31 -11.46
CA GLU A 90 -6.85 19.51 -11.95
C GLU A 90 -7.64 20.21 -10.83
N THR A 91 -8.13 19.43 -9.86
CA THR A 91 -8.80 19.90 -8.66
C THR A 91 -7.91 19.73 -7.43
N ILE A 92 -8.06 20.65 -6.47
CA ILE A 92 -7.40 20.56 -5.17
C ILE A 92 -8.13 19.50 -4.35
N HIS A 93 -7.38 18.57 -3.76
CA HIS A 93 -7.93 17.60 -2.84
C HIS A 93 -7.39 17.86 -1.44
N ALA A 94 -8.26 18.16 -0.49
CA ALA A 94 -7.89 18.23 0.91
C ALA A 94 -7.23 16.90 1.34
N GLY A 95 -6.26 17.00 2.24
CA GLY A 95 -5.68 15.87 2.94
C GLY A 95 -6.64 15.32 3.98
N GLY A 96 -6.27 14.18 4.57
CA GLY A 96 -7.11 13.53 5.57
C GLY A 96 -8.13 12.59 4.94
N CYS A 97 -9.25 12.39 5.62
CA CYS A 97 -10.31 11.50 5.17
C CYS A 97 -11.54 12.28 4.69
N HIS A 98 -12.27 11.71 3.74
CA HIS A 98 -13.42 12.33 3.09
C HIS A 98 -14.54 11.31 2.92
N ALA A 99 -15.78 11.76 3.09
CA ALA A 99 -16.96 10.94 2.76
C ALA A 99 -17.11 10.75 1.24
N ASP A 100 -16.54 11.65 0.44
CA ASP A 100 -16.56 11.54 -1.01
C ASP A 100 -15.64 10.43 -1.51
N THR A 101 -16.26 9.37 -2.01
CA THR A 101 -15.59 8.22 -2.59
C THR A 101 -14.83 8.51 -3.89
N SER A 102 -15.08 9.65 -4.55
CA SER A 102 -14.31 10.08 -5.74
C SER A 102 -12.86 10.42 -5.39
N LEU A 103 -12.61 10.75 -4.12
CA LEU A 103 -11.31 11.15 -3.59
C LEU A 103 -10.48 9.96 -3.09
N ILE A 104 -10.99 8.73 -3.23
CA ILE A 104 -10.26 7.52 -2.84
C ILE A 104 -8.96 7.46 -3.62
N SER A 105 -7.89 7.16 -2.89
CA SER A 105 -6.56 7.03 -3.45
C SER A 105 -5.91 5.76 -2.96
N PHE A 106 -4.97 5.21 -3.72
CA PHE A 106 -4.31 3.96 -3.30
C PHE A 106 -2.88 3.81 -3.84
N ARG A 107 -2.12 2.92 -3.19
CA ARG A 107 -0.75 2.56 -3.52
C ARG A 107 -0.44 1.10 -3.18
N PRO A 108 0.44 0.41 -3.93
CA PRO A 108 1.11 0.87 -5.15
C PRO A 108 0.15 0.85 -6.38
N ARG A 109 0.58 1.46 -7.50
CA ARG A 109 -0.17 1.39 -8.78
C ARG A 109 0.16 0.15 -9.61
N THR A 110 1.22 -0.57 -9.26
CA THR A 110 1.61 -1.82 -9.90
C THR A 110 1.59 -2.92 -8.85
N ILE A 111 0.87 -4.00 -9.12
CA ILE A 111 0.70 -5.13 -8.20
C ILE A 111 0.97 -6.45 -8.92
N SER A 112 1.33 -7.49 -8.16
CA SER A 112 1.60 -8.82 -8.72
C SER A 112 0.32 -9.62 -8.97
N GLN A 113 0.24 -10.30 -10.12
CA GLN A 113 -0.80 -11.30 -10.42
C GLN A 113 -0.77 -12.50 -9.47
N LEU A 114 0.38 -12.77 -8.84
CA LEU A 114 0.48 -13.81 -7.81
C LEU A 114 -0.18 -13.38 -6.48
N GLY A 115 -0.74 -12.17 -6.44
CA GLY A 115 -1.29 -11.54 -5.25
C GLY A 115 -0.19 -11.01 -4.35
N SER A 116 -0.47 -10.94 -3.05
CA SER A 116 0.56 -10.73 -2.03
C SER A 116 1.20 -9.33 -2.07
N THR A 117 0.48 -8.36 -2.60
CA THR A 117 0.88 -6.95 -2.59
C THR A 117 -0.02 -6.21 -1.61
N ALA A 118 0.58 -5.53 -0.63
CA ALA A 118 -0.15 -4.67 0.29
C ALA A 118 -0.54 -3.38 -0.44
N VAL A 119 -1.84 -3.22 -0.69
CA VAL A 119 -2.40 -2.02 -1.29
C VAL A 119 -2.98 -1.15 -0.19
N THR A 120 -2.31 -0.05 0.12
CA THR A 120 -2.79 0.98 1.04
C THR A 120 -3.81 1.85 0.32
N ILE A 121 -4.99 1.97 0.91
CA ILE A 121 -6.10 2.82 0.50
C ILE A 121 -6.13 4.03 1.42
N TYR A 122 -6.25 5.21 0.84
CA TYR A 122 -6.40 6.51 1.49
C TYR A 122 -7.75 7.10 1.08
N GLY A 123 -8.40 7.83 1.98
CA GLY A 123 -9.58 8.62 1.60
C GLY A 123 -10.76 8.41 2.53
N PRO A 124 -11.53 7.31 2.48
CA PRO A 124 -12.75 7.22 3.28
C PRO A 124 -12.44 7.35 4.77
N CYS A 125 -13.28 8.06 5.51
CA CYS A 125 -13.16 8.10 6.96
C CYS A 125 -13.49 6.72 7.52
N PHE A 126 -12.46 5.96 7.87
CA PHE A 126 -12.58 4.61 8.41
C PHE A 126 -12.90 4.68 9.90
N THR A 127 -13.83 3.83 10.34
CA THR A 127 -14.17 3.69 11.75
C THR A 127 -13.98 2.25 12.21
N ASN A 128 -13.99 2.00 13.51
CA ASN A 128 -13.85 0.64 14.06
C ASN A 128 -14.97 -0.32 13.59
N GLN A 129 -16.06 0.19 13.05
CA GLN A 129 -17.17 -0.59 12.49
C GLN A 129 -17.00 -0.88 10.99
N THR A 130 -16.10 -0.17 10.30
CA THR A 130 -15.87 -0.34 8.87
C THR A 130 -15.29 -1.72 8.57
N LYS A 131 -15.82 -2.39 7.54
CA LYS A 131 -15.33 -3.71 7.10
C LYS A 131 -14.86 -3.61 5.66
N VAL A 132 -13.54 -3.55 5.51
CA VAL A 132 -12.89 -3.25 4.23
C VAL A 132 -12.76 -4.50 3.38
N LYS A 133 -13.19 -4.41 2.12
CA LYS A 133 -12.83 -5.36 1.05
C LYS A 133 -12.41 -4.61 -0.20
N CYS A 134 -11.39 -5.12 -0.88
CA CYS A 134 -10.95 -4.56 -2.16
C CYS A 134 -11.16 -5.59 -3.27
N GLN A 135 -11.71 -5.15 -4.39
CA GLN A 135 -11.81 -5.94 -5.61
C GLN A 135 -10.79 -5.45 -6.64
N PHE A 136 -10.02 -6.36 -7.21
CA PHE A 136 -9.00 -6.06 -8.22
C PHE A 136 -9.33 -6.74 -9.55
N GLY A 137 -9.79 -5.97 -10.54
CA GLY A 137 -10.27 -6.51 -11.82
C GLY A 137 -11.61 -7.24 -11.64
N SER A 138 -11.66 -8.50 -12.06
CA SER A 138 -12.85 -9.35 -11.94
C SER A 138 -13.34 -9.57 -10.50
N SER A 139 -14.61 -9.98 -10.37
CA SER A 139 -15.27 -10.27 -9.09
C SER A 139 -14.71 -11.50 -8.37
N SER A 140 -13.84 -12.30 -9.01
CA SER A 140 -13.15 -13.43 -8.38
C SER A 140 -11.94 -13.01 -7.54
N SER A 141 -11.45 -11.78 -7.72
CA SER A 141 -10.27 -11.22 -7.03
C SER A 141 -10.70 -10.21 -5.94
N ILE A 142 -11.56 -10.66 -5.03
CA ILE A 142 -11.95 -9.90 -3.83
C ILE A 142 -11.02 -10.29 -2.68
N ALA A 143 -10.31 -9.29 -2.15
CA ALA A 143 -9.44 -9.38 -1.00
C ALA A 143 -10.09 -8.79 0.25
N ASP A 144 -9.81 -9.40 1.40
CA ASP A 144 -10.10 -8.81 2.70
C ASP A 144 -9.04 -7.76 3.03
N GLY A 145 -9.48 -6.67 3.68
CA GLY A 145 -8.61 -5.62 4.16
C GLY A 145 -8.77 -5.39 5.66
N PHE A 146 -7.85 -4.63 6.22
CA PHE A 146 -7.89 -4.17 7.60
C PHE A 146 -7.66 -2.66 7.66
N ILE A 147 -8.12 -2.05 8.74
CA ILE A 147 -7.98 -0.61 8.98
C ILE A 147 -6.66 -0.40 9.71
N ALA A 148 -5.82 0.48 9.17
CA ALA A 148 -4.58 0.89 9.83
C ALA A 148 -4.86 2.07 10.79
N ASP A 149 -5.65 3.04 10.35
CA ASP A 149 -6.13 4.18 11.12
C ASP A 149 -7.37 4.79 10.44
N GLU A 150 -7.87 5.92 10.95
CA GLU A 150 -9.06 6.61 10.41
C GLU A 150 -8.90 7.11 8.96
N PHE A 151 -7.66 7.21 8.46
CA PHE A 151 -7.33 7.70 7.11
C PHE A 151 -6.94 6.60 6.14
N ARG A 152 -6.52 5.43 6.67
CA ARG A 152 -5.86 4.37 5.90
C ARG A 152 -6.45 3.00 6.17
N ALA A 153 -6.69 2.27 5.09
CA ALA A 153 -6.92 0.84 5.11
C ALA A 153 -5.90 0.12 4.24
N VAL A 154 -5.66 -1.16 4.51
CA VAL A 154 -4.72 -1.98 3.74
C VAL A 154 -5.44 -3.23 3.25
N CYS A 155 -5.37 -3.48 1.95
CA CYS A 155 -5.88 -4.68 1.30
C CYS A 155 -4.71 -5.51 0.76
N LEU A 156 -4.69 -6.80 1.08
CA LEU A 156 -3.68 -7.72 0.54
C LEU A 156 -4.22 -8.39 -0.73
N THR A 157 -3.61 -8.11 -1.87
CA THR A 157 -4.09 -8.64 -3.16
C THR A 157 -4.12 -10.17 -3.18
N ARG A 158 -5.12 -10.75 -3.86
CA ARG A 158 -5.20 -12.20 -4.09
C ARG A 158 -4.63 -12.54 -5.46
N PHE A 159 -4.46 -13.83 -5.72
CA PHE A 159 -4.12 -14.33 -7.05
C PHE A 159 -5.15 -13.85 -8.07
N ALA A 160 -4.68 -13.31 -9.18
CA ALA A 160 -5.50 -12.86 -10.29
C ALA A 160 -5.00 -13.49 -11.59
N SER A 161 -5.90 -14.11 -12.35
CA SER A 161 -5.58 -14.69 -13.68
C SER A 161 -5.40 -13.60 -14.76
N GLU A 162 -6.00 -12.43 -14.57
CA GLU A 162 -5.94 -11.26 -15.45
C GLU A 162 -4.64 -10.48 -15.26
N HIS A 163 -4.12 -9.87 -16.33
CA HIS A 163 -2.95 -8.98 -16.32
C HIS A 163 -3.27 -7.67 -17.05
N GLY A 164 -2.38 -6.69 -16.90
CA GLY A 164 -2.50 -5.37 -17.53
C GLY A 164 -3.29 -4.40 -16.67
N SER A 165 -3.94 -3.42 -17.32
CA SER A 165 -4.70 -2.38 -16.62
C SER A 165 -6.04 -2.94 -16.11
N VAL A 166 -6.23 -2.92 -14.79
CA VAL A 166 -7.46 -3.39 -14.13
C VAL A 166 -8.05 -2.36 -13.18
N SER A 167 -9.36 -2.39 -12.98
CA SER A 167 -10.03 -1.52 -12.01
C SER A 167 -9.81 -2.00 -10.58
N ILE A 168 -9.62 -1.07 -9.65
CA ILE A 168 -9.74 -1.33 -8.21
C ILE A 168 -11.05 -0.76 -7.69
N LYS A 169 -11.76 -1.55 -6.89
CA LYS A 169 -12.98 -1.12 -6.20
C LYS A 169 -12.85 -1.37 -4.71
N LEU A 170 -13.38 -0.45 -3.92
CA LEU A 170 -13.38 -0.49 -2.47
C LEU A 170 -14.79 -0.73 -1.93
N SER A 171 -14.90 -1.60 -0.94
CA SER A 171 -16.08 -1.79 -0.12
C SER A 171 -15.73 -1.47 1.33
N ILE A 172 -16.59 -0.70 1.99
CA ILE A 172 -16.49 -0.39 3.43
C ILE A 172 -17.59 -1.08 4.26
N ASP A 173 -18.44 -1.88 3.60
CA ASP A 173 -19.64 -2.52 4.16
C ASP A 173 -19.61 -4.05 4.02
N ASN A 174 -18.41 -4.64 4.13
CA ASN A 174 -18.17 -6.08 4.05
C ASN A 174 -18.51 -6.73 2.70
N GLY A 175 -18.38 -5.99 1.61
CA GLY A 175 -18.60 -6.47 0.24
C GLY A 175 -20.05 -6.40 -0.23
N ARG A 176 -20.92 -5.61 0.41
CA ARG A 176 -22.29 -5.39 -0.07
C ARG A 176 -22.30 -4.39 -1.22
N THR A 177 -21.51 -3.33 -1.12
CA THR A 177 -21.33 -2.33 -2.17
C THR A 177 -19.86 -2.13 -2.48
N PHE A 178 -19.56 -1.83 -3.74
CA PHE A 178 -18.20 -1.57 -4.23
C PHE A 178 -18.19 -0.27 -5.01
N VAL A 179 -17.31 0.65 -4.61
CA VAL A 179 -17.12 1.94 -5.26
C VAL A 179 -15.79 1.93 -6.01
N SER A 180 -15.77 2.52 -7.20
CA SER A 180 -14.55 2.59 -8.02
C SER A 180 -13.53 3.52 -7.38
N ALA A 181 -12.32 3.00 -7.12
CA ALA A 181 -11.20 3.78 -6.61
C ALA A 181 -10.21 4.19 -7.72
N GLY A 182 -10.29 3.58 -8.90
CA GLY A 182 -9.45 3.90 -10.06
C GLY A 182 -8.92 2.66 -10.78
N THR A 183 -7.79 2.80 -11.47
CA THR A 183 -7.12 1.72 -12.22
C THR A 183 -5.68 1.53 -11.79
N LEU A 184 -5.20 0.29 -11.89
CA LEU A 184 -3.84 -0.12 -11.56
C LEU A 184 -3.34 -1.17 -12.54
N THR A 185 -2.05 -1.45 -12.54
CA THR A 185 -1.44 -2.45 -13.42
C THR A 185 -1.17 -3.75 -12.65
N LEU A 186 -1.75 -4.85 -13.12
CA LEU A 186 -1.42 -6.21 -12.69
C LEU A 186 -0.29 -6.76 -13.58
N THR A 187 0.83 -7.10 -12.96
CA THR A 187 2.01 -7.64 -13.66
C THR A 187 2.33 -9.07 -13.19
N PRO A 188 2.79 -9.95 -14.09
CA PRO A 188 3.30 -11.27 -13.70
C PRO A 188 4.63 -11.17 -12.92
N LEU A 189 5.37 -10.07 -13.10
CA LEU A 189 6.62 -9.77 -12.40
C LEU A 189 6.35 -8.81 -11.24
N LYS A 190 6.87 -9.10 -10.04
CA LYS A 190 6.83 -8.19 -8.88
C LYS A 190 8.03 -7.24 -8.98
N PHE A 191 7.78 -5.94 -9.16
CA PHE A 191 8.79 -4.90 -8.95
C PHE A 191 8.53 -4.27 -7.57
N GLY A 192 9.14 -4.80 -6.50
CA GLY A 192 8.92 -4.30 -5.14
C GLY A 192 9.95 -4.82 -4.14
N SER A 193 10.10 -4.13 -3.01
CA SER A 193 11.11 -4.39 -1.97
C SER A 193 10.79 -5.56 -1.03
N ASP A 194 9.53 -5.98 -0.96
CA ASP A 194 9.09 -7.15 -0.21
C ASP A 194 9.43 -8.42 -1.03
N GLU A 195 10.58 -9.02 -0.80
CA GLU A 195 11.07 -10.20 -1.54
C GLU A 195 11.28 -11.41 -0.61
N VAL A 196 10.94 -12.62 -1.09
CA VAL A 196 11.49 -13.86 -0.49
C VAL A 196 12.82 -14.14 -1.16
N ILE A 197 13.88 -14.07 -0.38
CA ILE A 197 15.22 -14.46 -0.77
C ILE A 197 15.41 -15.93 -0.42
N ILE A 198 15.85 -16.71 -1.40
CA ILE A 198 16.15 -18.14 -1.22
C ILE A 198 17.66 -18.26 -1.10
N GLU A 199 18.11 -18.75 0.05
CA GLU A 199 19.51 -19.07 0.33
C GLU A 199 19.70 -20.59 0.24
N THR A 200 20.62 -21.02 -0.62
CA THR A 200 21.00 -22.42 -0.81
C THR A 200 22.35 -22.69 -0.15
N GLU A 201 22.53 -23.90 0.39
CA GLU A 201 23.85 -24.35 0.89
C GLU A 201 24.80 -24.73 -0.27
N SER A 202 24.25 -24.93 -1.47
CA SER A 202 24.99 -25.19 -2.71
C SER A 202 25.18 -23.90 -3.52
N ASN A 203 26.35 -23.75 -4.16
CA ASN A 203 26.60 -22.71 -5.17
C ASN A 203 25.86 -22.95 -6.51
N ASP A 204 25.01 -23.98 -6.59
CA ASP A 204 24.19 -24.23 -7.77
C ASP A 204 22.92 -23.37 -7.73
N ASN A 205 22.54 -22.79 -8.87
CA ASN A 205 21.32 -22.01 -9.04
C ASN A 205 20.09 -22.93 -9.20
N LEU A 206 20.28 -24.24 -9.20
CA LEU A 206 19.24 -25.25 -9.31
C LEU A 206 18.85 -25.79 -7.93
N LEU A 207 17.54 -25.95 -7.73
CA LEU A 207 16.97 -26.54 -6.52
C LEU A 207 16.54 -27.98 -6.78
N HIS A 208 16.93 -28.88 -5.88
CA HIS A 208 16.58 -30.29 -5.96
C HIS A 208 15.40 -30.63 -5.05
N VAL A 209 14.57 -31.56 -5.51
CA VAL A 209 13.51 -32.19 -4.72
C VAL A 209 14.12 -32.84 -3.46
N GLY A 210 13.54 -32.60 -2.29
CA GLY A 210 14.09 -33.09 -1.01
C GLY A 210 15.18 -32.21 -0.39
N GLN A 211 15.70 -31.20 -1.10
CA GLN A 211 16.75 -30.31 -0.60
C GLN A 211 16.24 -29.38 0.51
N TYR A 212 17.10 -29.10 1.49
CA TYR A 212 16.86 -28.02 2.45
C TYR A 212 17.24 -26.66 1.84
N ILE A 213 16.31 -25.72 1.93
CA ILE A 213 16.53 -24.32 1.56
C ILE A 213 16.27 -23.42 2.76
N LYS A 214 16.99 -22.31 2.83
CA LYS A 214 16.71 -21.25 3.81
C LYS A 214 15.96 -20.14 3.11
N LEU A 215 14.75 -19.89 3.55
CA LEU A 215 13.94 -18.76 3.10
C LEU A 215 14.22 -17.60 4.04
N ARG A 216 14.57 -16.45 3.47
CA ARG A 216 14.68 -15.18 4.18
C ARG A 216 13.73 -14.20 3.55
N TRP A 217 13.10 -13.36 4.36
CA TRP A 217 12.24 -12.30 3.83
C TRP A 217 12.53 -10.98 4.52
N ILE A 218 12.28 -9.92 3.78
CA ILE A 218 12.33 -8.55 4.28
C ILE A 218 10.90 -8.04 4.23
N PHE A 219 10.27 -7.90 5.38
CA PHE A 219 8.99 -7.20 5.47
C PHE A 219 9.24 -5.70 5.50
N SER A 220 8.50 -4.92 4.70
CA SER A 220 8.42 -3.48 4.85
C SER A 220 8.02 -3.07 6.27
N GLU A 221 8.38 -1.85 6.68
CA GLU A 221 7.99 -1.30 7.99
C GLU A 221 6.47 -1.30 8.17
N VAL A 222 5.72 -1.02 7.09
CA VAL A 222 4.26 -1.08 7.08
C VAL A 222 3.78 -2.47 7.48
N ILE A 223 4.30 -3.52 6.84
CA ILE A 223 3.92 -4.91 7.13
C ILE A 223 4.31 -5.29 8.57
N ARG A 224 5.53 -4.95 9.01
CA ARG A 224 6.00 -5.25 10.37
C ARG A 224 5.12 -4.61 11.44
N ASN A 225 4.69 -3.37 11.22
CA ASN A 225 3.86 -2.63 12.16
C ASN A 225 2.37 -2.97 12.05
N SER A 226 1.95 -3.65 10.98
CA SER A 226 0.54 -4.02 10.76
C SER A 226 0.11 -5.27 11.52
N PHE A 227 1.05 -6.12 11.96
CA PHE A 227 0.73 -7.38 12.62
C PHE A 227 1.16 -7.37 14.09
N PRO A 228 0.29 -7.82 15.02
CA PRO A 228 0.64 -7.93 16.43
C PRO A 228 1.61 -9.09 16.71
N ASN A 229 2.27 -9.05 17.87
CA ASN A 229 3.37 -9.94 18.23
C ASN A 229 2.99 -11.44 18.30
N ASP A 230 1.71 -11.76 18.45
CA ASP A 230 1.19 -13.13 18.53
C ASP A 230 0.79 -13.71 17.16
N ALA A 231 0.90 -12.92 16.09
CA ALA A 231 0.60 -13.36 14.73
C ALA A 231 1.46 -14.58 14.34
N LYS A 232 0.80 -15.57 13.72
CA LYS A 232 1.46 -16.81 13.27
C LYS A 232 1.71 -16.78 11.78
N ILE A 233 2.83 -17.35 11.36
CA ILE A 233 3.20 -17.49 9.95
C ILE A 233 3.18 -18.96 9.52
N SER A 234 2.63 -19.19 8.35
CA SER A 234 2.65 -20.46 7.60
C SER A 234 3.26 -20.20 6.23
N ILE A 235 3.95 -21.18 5.67
CA ILE A 235 4.56 -21.08 4.35
C ILE A 235 3.95 -22.14 3.46
N GLU A 236 3.45 -21.70 2.31
CA GLU A 236 2.82 -22.53 1.31
C GLU A 236 3.59 -22.46 0.01
N LEU A 237 3.65 -23.59 -0.70
CA LEU A 237 4.11 -23.68 -2.07
C LEU A 237 2.91 -23.96 -2.97
N TRP A 238 2.70 -23.09 -3.95
CA TRP A 238 1.60 -23.20 -4.90
C TRP A 238 2.12 -23.54 -6.29
N LYS A 239 1.53 -24.55 -6.92
CA LYS A 239 1.79 -24.88 -8.32
C LYS A 239 1.02 -23.94 -9.24
N VAL A 240 1.67 -23.49 -10.30
CA VAL A 240 1.08 -22.63 -11.33
C VAL A 240 1.37 -23.19 -12.71
N SER A 241 0.38 -23.10 -13.59
CA SER A 241 0.47 -23.47 -15.00
C SER A 241 -0.07 -22.36 -15.88
N LEU A 242 0.43 -22.24 -17.11
CA LEU A 242 -0.22 -21.44 -18.13
C LEU A 242 -1.33 -22.26 -18.80
N SER A 243 -2.50 -21.65 -18.96
CA SER A 243 -3.57 -22.20 -19.78
C SER A 243 -3.23 -22.11 -21.27
N SER A 244 -4.00 -22.79 -22.12
CA SER A 244 -3.92 -22.69 -23.58
C SER A 244 -4.17 -21.28 -24.12
N GLN A 245 -4.68 -20.36 -23.30
CA GLN A 245 -5.00 -18.97 -23.63
C GLN A 245 -4.00 -17.98 -22.99
N SER A 246 -2.81 -18.44 -22.58
CA SER A 246 -1.78 -17.63 -21.93
C SER A 246 -2.21 -16.96 -20.62
N GLN A 247 -3.19 -17.54 -19.92
CA GLN A 247 -3.57 -17.10 -18.57
C GLN A 247 -2.86 -17.94 -17.50
N LEU A 248 -2.38 -17.29 -16.45
CA LEU A 248 -1.84 -17.99 -15.28
C LEU A 248 -3.00 -18.68 -14.53
N GLN A 249 -2.83 -19.96 -14.23
CA GLN A 249 -3.75 -20.77 -13.45
C GLN A 249 -3.01 -21.34 -12.23
N LYS A 250 -3.59 -21.12 -11.05
CA LYS A 250 -3.08 -21.66 -9.79
C LYS A 250 -3.82 -22.96 -9.47
N ASP A 251 -3.08 -23.96 -9.02
CA ASP A 251 -3.67 -25.21 -8.55
C ASP A 251 -4.54 -24.99 -7.29
N ASN A 252 -5.48 -25.89 -7.01
CA ASN A 252 -6.47 -25.67 -5.95
C ASN A 252 -5.93 -25.90 -4.54
N THR A 253 -4.93 -26.76 -4.39
CA THR A 253 -4.38 -27.14 -3.08
C THR A 253 -2.93 -26.65 -2.91
N PRO A 254 -2.62 -25.94 -1.81
CA PRO A 254 -1.24 -25.61 -1.48
C PRO A 254 -0.51 -26.83 -0.94
N ILE A 255 0.81 -26.86 -1.13
CA ILE A 255 1.70 -27.71 -0.36
C ILE A 255 2.19 -26.89 0.83
N VAL A 256 1.78 -27.27 2.05
CA VAL A 256 2.20 -26.58 3.27
C VAL A 256 3.63 -27.02 3.62
N LEU A 257 4.57 -26.07 3.58
CA LEU A 257 5.97 -26.32 3.95
C LEU A 257 6.16 -26.17 5.46
N VAL A 258 5.49 -25.19 6.06
CA VAL A 258 5.55 -24.87 7.49
C VAL A 258 4.21 -24.28 7.92
N GLN A 259 3.80 -24.54 9.16
CA GLN A 259 2.55 -24.01 9.71
C GLN A 259 2.72 -23.51 11.15
N ASN A 260 1.98 -22.47 11.51
CA ASN A 260 1.81 -21.97 12.89
C ASN A 260 3.10 -21.56 13.61
N MET A 261 4.07 -21.02 12.88
CA MET A 261 5.32 -20.51 13.45
C MET A 261 5.15 -19.09 13.99
N ASN A 262 6.00 -18.69 14.94
CA ASN A 262 6.12 -17.28 15.30
C ASN A 262 6.67 -16.48 14.11
N LEU A 263 6.30 -15.19 14.03
CA LEU A 263 6.83 -14.27 13.04
C LEU A 263 8.36 -14.17 13.21
N THR A 264 9.11 -14.67 12.23
CA THR A 264 10.58 -14.60 12.15
C THR A 264 10.96 -13.96 10.83
N ASN A 265 12.25 -13.70 10.56
CA ASN A 265 12.72 -13.17 9.27
C ASN A 265 13.34 -14.24 8.36
N SER A 266 13.53 -15.45 8.87
CA SER A 266 14.09 -16.55 8.11
C SER A 266 13.69 -17.90 8.68
N ILE A 267 13.58 -18.90 7.82
CA ILE A 267 13.28 -20.28 8.20
C ILE A 267 13.92 -21.28 7.25
N ARG A 268 14.29 -22.44 7.78
CA ARG A 268 14.79 -23.57 7.00
C ARG A 268 13.64 -24.51 6.70
N VAL A 269 13.44 -24.84 5.42
CA VAL A 269 12.37 -25.73 4.95
C VAL A 269 12.95 -26.80 4.04
N GLN A 270 12.31 -27.96 4.02
CA GLN A 270 12.65 -29.02 3.07
C GLN A 270 11.70 -28.96 1.88
N LEU A 271 12.24 -28.96 0.66
CA LEU A 271 11.43 -29.08 -0.53
C LEU A 271 10.79 -30.50 -0.57
N PRO A 272 9.48 -30.63 -0.78
CA PRO A 272 8.81 -31.93 -0.72
C PRO A 272 9.37 -32.90 -1.75
N ALA A 273 9.61 -34.16 -1.34
CA ALA A 273 10.19 -35.20 -2.19
C ALA A 273 9.26 -35.69 -3.31
N THR A 274 7.96 -35.41 -3.19
CA THR A 274 6.90 -35.95 -4.06
C THR A 274 6.56 -35.04 -5.23
N ILE A 275 7.20 -33.89 -5.39
CA ILE A 275 6.83 -32.98 -6.46
C ILE A 275 7.40 -33.45 -7.79
N SER A 276 6.58 -34.11 -8.60
CA SER A 276 6.90 -34.53 -9.95
C SER A 276 6.48 -33.45 -10.97
N ASN A 277 7.40 -33.06 -11.85
CA ASN A 277 7.18 -32.14 -12.98
C ASN A 277 6.59 -30.76 -12.60
N ILE A 278 7.43 -29.87 -12.07
CA ILE A 278 7.06 -28.48 -11.82
C ILE A 278 7.52 -27.61 -13.00
N ALA A 279 6.58 -26.97 -13.72
CA ALA A 279 6.94 -25.91 -14.66
C ALA A 279 7.25 -24.59 -13.93
N SER A 280 6.46 -24.23 -12.91
CA SER A 280 6.65 -23.06 -12.05
C SER A 280 5.86 -23.21 -10.74
N CYS A 281 6.49 -23.00 -9.59
CA CYS A 281 5.82 -22.84 -8.30
C CYS A 281 6.07 -21.43 -7.77
N PHE A 282 5.23 -20.93 -6.87
CA PHE A 282 5.59 -19.78 -6.06
C PHE A 282 5.45 -20.08 -4.57
N ILE A 283 6.36 -19.51 -3.79
CA ILE A 283 6.34 -19.59 -2.33
C ILE A 283 5.49 -18.43 -1.81
N ARG A 284 4.60 -18.71 -0.86
CA ARG A 284 3.71 -17.73 -0.25
C ARG A 284 3.83 -17.80 1.27
N ALA A 285 4.13 -16.67 1.89
CA ALA A 285 4.00 -16.49 3.34
C ALA A 285 2.55 -16.12 3.68
N VAL A 286 1.93 -16.85 4.60
CA VAL A 286 0.57 -16.65 5.09
C VAL A 286 0.62 -16.31 6.56
N VAL A 287 0.10 -15.16 6.95
CA VAL A 287 -0.04 -14.77 8.34
C VAL A 287 -1.47 -15.02 8.81
N GLN A 288 -1.60 -15.62 9.98
CA GLN A 288 -2.87 -15.86 10.65
C GLN A 288 -2.90 -15.06 11.94
N PHE A 289 -3.96 -14.26 12.08
CA PHE A 289 -4.23 -13.50 13.29
C PHE A 289 -5.74 -13.53 13.56
N ASN A 290 -6.13 -13.92 14.76
CA ASN A 290 -7.52 -14.22 15.13
C ASN A 290 -8.17 -15.23 14.15
N THR A 291 -9.30 -14.86 13.53
CA THR A 291 -10.02 -15.64 12.52
C THR A 291 -9.69 -15.23 11.09
N GLN A 292 -8.78 -14.26 10.91
CA GLN A 292 -8.41 -13.73 9.60
C GLN A 292 -7.10 -14.34 9.12
N THR A 293 -7.08 -14.72 7.84
CA THR A 293 -5.90 -15.25 7.17
C THR A 293 -5.42 -14.22 6.15
N TYR A 294 -4.31 -13.57 6.48
CA TYR A 294 -3.61 -12.58 5.67
C TYR A 294 -2.57 -13.30 4.83
N ALA A 295 -2.95 -13.67 3.62
CA ALA A 295 -2.12 -14.53 2.81
C ALA A 295 -1.33 -13.72 1.77
N GLY A 296 -0.01 -13.91 1.73
CA GLY A 296 0.86 -13.31 0.73
C GLY A 296 1.69 -12.13 1.20
N LEU A 297 2.61 -12.33 2.14
CA LEU A 297 3.53 -11.24 2.50
C LEU A 297 4.73 -11.13 1.56
N ASN A 298 5.07 -12.22 0.87
CA ASN A 298 6.10 -12.27 -0.15
C ASN A 298 5.80 -13.41 -1.14
N THR A 299 6.16 -13.21 -2.42
CA THR A 299 6.06 -14.22 -3.48
C THR A 299 7.39 -14.33 -4.21
N GLY A 300 7.99 -15.51 -4.20
CA GLY A 300 9.16 -15.83 -5.02
C GLY A 300 8.78 -16.90 -6.04
N LEU A 301 9.16 -16.72 -7.31
CA LEU A 301 8.96 -17.72 -8.35
C LEU A 301 10.08 -18.77 -8.27
N LEU A 302 9.70 -20.03 -8.13
CA LEU A 302 10.56 -21.19 -8.09
C LEU A 302 10.38 -22.00 -9.38
N ILE A 303 11.43 -22.19 -10.17
CA ILE A 303 11.43 -23.13 -11.29
C ILE A 303 12.21 -24.36 -10.85
N VAL A 304 11.54 -25.49 -10.61
CA VAL A 304 12.17 -26.75 -10.18
C VAL A 304 12.10 -27.73 -11.35
N ARG A 305 13.25 -28.13 -11.88
CA ARG A 305 13.31 -29.02 -13.06
C ARG A 305 13.70 -30.44 -12.69
N ASN A 306 13.15 -31.38 -13.45
CA ASN A 306 13.50 -32.80 -13.37
C ASN A 306 14.51 -33.10 -14.49
N HIS A 307 15.77 -33.36 -14.12
CA HIS A 307 16.87 -33.90 -14.95
C HIS A 307 17.77 -32.90 -15.75
N PRO A 308 19.12 -33.10 -15.78
CA PRO A 308 20.12 -32.16 -16.34
C PRO A 308 20.24 -32.09 -17.88
N THR A 309 19.60 -32.96 -18.65
CA THR A 309 19.92 -33.13 -20.08
C THR A 309 19.03 -32.37 -21.07
N VAL A 310 17.95 -31.72 -20.62
CA VAL A 310 17.01 -30.97 -21.50
C VAL A 310 17.16 -29.44 -21.37
N ALA A 311 18.08 -28.99 -20.52
CA ALA A 311 18.16 -27.59 -20.08
C ALA A 311 19.07 -26.68 -20.94
N ARG A 312 19.13 -26.83 -22.26
CA ARG A 312 19.81 -25.83 -23.11
C ARG A 312 18.93 -24.67 -23.57
N ASP A 313 17.60 -24.86 -23.70
CA ASP A 313 16.82 -23.89 -24.51
C ASP A 313 15.59 -23.23 -23.85
N LEU A 314 15.29 -23.46 -22.57
CA LEU A 314 14.05 -22.97 -21.95
C LEU A 314 14.23 -22.09 -20.70
N CYS A 315 15.39 -21.45 -20.55
CA CYS A 315 15.56 -20.28 -19.69
C CYS A 315 15.76 -19.02 -20.55
N ARG A 316 14.90 -18.79 -21.56
CA ARG A 316 14.70 -17.42 -22.01
C ARG A 316 13.88 -16.73 -20.92
N SER A 317 14.56 -15.88 -20.17
CA SER A 317 13.99 -14.84 -19.34
C SER A 317 12.67 -14.33 -19.93
N TRP A 318 11.65 -14.12 -19.09
CA TRP A 318 10.56 -13.20 -19.44
C TRP A 318 11.10 -11.76 -19.41
N GLY A 319 12.00 -11.50 -20.35
CA GLY A 319 12.68 -10.24 -20.60
C GLY A 319 13.04 -10.23 -22.08
N LEU A 320 12.42 -9.28 -22.79
CA LEU A 320 12.62 -8.91 -24.19
C LEU A 320 12.03 -9.86 -25.25
N GLN A 321 10.83 -9.51 -25.71
CA GLN A 321 10.68 -9.04 -27.08
C GLN A 321 10.38 -7.54 -27.04
#